data_AF-A0A6P3WMG8-F1
#
_entry.id   AF-A0A6P3WMG8-F1
#
_cell.length_a   1.000
_cell.length_b   1.000
_cell.length_c   1.000
_cell.angle_alpha   90.00
_cell.angle_beta   90.00
_cell.angle_gamma   90.00
#
_symmetry.space_group_name_H-M   'P 1'
#
loop_
_entity.id
_entity.type
_entity.pdbx_description
1 polymer ?
#
loop_
_entity_poly.entity_id
_entity_poly.type
_entity_poly.pdbx_seq_one_letter_code
_entity_poly.pdbx_strand_id
1 'polypeptide(L)'
;MLIRFTLLLAFTALARPAVIDNKSNSTSRAEEQISNSANKTASAEDDKGLLEWLYDVVGPKPPTVVQPSQPVDPATCPKCTCGLVNKQNRIVGGVETQVNHYPWMALMLYRGQFYCGASVINSIYLLTAAHCVNRFNPSHMVIRLLEHDRNSTTESEIQEYKVEDTIKHSGYSTLNYNNDIALIKLKDPIKFQGTMRPVCLPEAGKTFAGSKGIVTGWGAIMESGSVSQTLQEVIVPIISNAECRSMNYPSRRITDNMLCAGYKEGGKDSCQGDSGGPLHVEENGVHQIVGVVSWGEGCAQAGYPGVYSRTNRYLTWIKRNTEDACYC
;
A
#
# COMPACT_ATOMS: atom_id res chain seq x y z
N MET A 1 48.07 29.36 14.97
CA MET A 1 48.17 28.39 16.08
C MET A 1 47.32 27.17 15.75
N LEU A 2 47.79 25.97 16.12
CA LEU A 2 46.97 24.75 16.12
C LEU A 2 45.92 24.86 17.27
N ILE A 3 44.80 24.12 17.28
CA ILE A 3 44.70 22.66 17.49
C ILE A 3 43.46 22.09 16.78
N ARG A 4 43.59 20.88 16.22
CA ARG A 4 42.45 20.04 15.81
C ARG A 4 42.06 19.10 16.96
N PHE A 5 40.77 18.91 17.19
CA PHE A 5 40.29 17.75 17.96
C PHE A 5 39.83 16.66 16.99
N THR A 6 40.46 15.49 17.09
CA THR A 6 40.06 14.24 16.42
C THR A 6 39.88 13.20 17.51
N LEU A 7 38.65 12.68 17.66
CA LEU A 7 38.35 11.65 18.64
C LEU A 7 38.35 10.28 17.94
N LEU A 8 39.26 9.41 18.33
CA LEU A 8 39.32 8.03 17.85
C LEU A 8 38.44 7.13 18.74
N LEU A 9 37.55 6.35 18.13
CA LEU A 9 36.87 5.23 18.79
C LEU A 9 37.55 3.93 18.37
N ALA A 10 38.17 3.25 19.32
CA ALA A 10 38.79 1.94 19.12
C ALA A 10 37.91 0.85 19.75
N PHE A 11 37.44 -0.09 18.93
CA PHE A 11 36.81 -1.32 19.41
C PHE A 11 37.82 -2.47 19.36
N THR A 12 38.18 -3.01 20.53
CA THR A 12 39.07 -4.17 20.66
C THR A 12 38.26 -5.46 20.72
N ALA A 13 38.41 -6.31 19.71
CA ALA A 13 37.80 -7.64 19.70
C ALA A 13 38.60 -8.59 20.62
N LEU A 14 37.92 -9.17 21.62
CA LEU A 14 38.50 -10.19 22.50
C LEU A 14 38.19 -11.60 21.97
N ALA A 15 39.15 -12.20 21.28
CA ALA A 15 39.20 -13.64 21.05
C ALA A 15 40.17 -14.30 22.05
N ARG A 16 39.85 -15.50 22.54
CA ARG A 16 40.80 -16.39 23.22
C ARG A 16 40.70 -17.82 22.64
N PRO A 17 41.82 -18.58 22.55
CA PRO A 17 41.88 -19.80 21.73
C PRO A 17 42.11 -21.08 22.56
N ALA A 18 42.60 -22.12 21.86
CA ALA A 18 43.06 -23.44 22.35
C ALA A 18 41.93 -24.49 22.53
N VAL A 19 42.18 -25.80 22.40
CA VAL A 19 43.46 -26.56 22.32
C VAL A 19 43.50 -27.47 21.07
N ILE A 20 44.69 -27.82 20.60
CA ILE A 20 44.98 -28.80 19.52
C ILE A 20 45.23 -30.19 20.15
N ASP A 21 44.81 -31.28 19.49
CA ASP A 21 45.57 -32.55 19.59
C ASP A 21 45.59 -33.32 18.26
N ASN A 22 46.56 -34.23 18.09
CA ASN A 22 47.16 -34.56 16.78
C ASN A 22 47.65 -36.02 16.64
N LYS A 23 47.46 -36.61 15.45
CA LYS A 23 48.09 -37.84 14.88
C LYS A 23 47.59 -37.97 13.41
N SER A 24 48.38 -38.10 12.33
CA SER A 24 49.45 -39.08 11.98
C SER A 24 48.95 -40.54 11.96
N ASN A 25 49.22 -41.41 10.98
CA ASN A 25 50.10 -41.40 9.79
C ASN A 25 49.57 -42.46 8.77
N SER A 26 50.10 -42.73 7.55
CA SER A 26 51.28 -42.29 6.77
C SER A 26 51.06 -42.60 5.26
N THR A 27 52.04 -42.33 4.39
CA THR A 27 51.96 -42.39 2.91
C THR A 27 52.53 -43.65 2.22
N SER A 28 51.96 -44.01 1.05
CA SER A 28 52.62 -44.70 -0.10
C SER A 28 53.01 -46.20 0.09
N ARG A 29 53.32 -47.02 -0.95
CA ARG A 29 53.53 -46.82 -2.41
C ARG A 29 53.40 -48.17 -3.16
N ALA A 30 53.10 -48.16 -4.47
CA ALA A 30 53.41 -49.21 -5.48
C ALA A 30 52.71 -50.59 -5.31
N GLU A 31 52.51 -51.48 -6.30
CA GLU A 31 52.52 -51.56 -7.80
C GLU A 31 51.80 -52.93 -8.15
N GLU A 32 51.39 -53.43 -9.33
CA GLU A 32 51.32 -53.05 -10.77
C GLU A 32 50.28 -54.02 -11.49
N GLN A 33 50.21 -54.04 -12.82
CA GLN A 33 49.72 -55.11 -13.75
C GLN A 33 48.21 -55.51 -13.92
N ILE A 34 47.55 -54.81 -14.86
CA ILE A 34 47.10 -55.31 -16.19
C ILE A 34 46.59 -56.79 -16.30
N SER A 35 45.31 -57.00 -16.67
CA SER A 35 44.91 -57.53 -18.00
C SER A 35 43.40 -57.80 -18.24
N ASN A 36 42.97 -57.51 -19.48
CA ASN A 36 42.05 -58.27 -20.36
C ASN A 36 40.61 -58.70 -19.95
N SER A 37 39.63 -57.97 -20.55
CA SER A 37 38.73 -58.48 -21.62
C SER A 37 37.23 -58.82 -21.35
N ALA A 38 36.39 -58.20 -22.20
CA ALA A 38 35.13 -58.70 -22.82
C ALA A 38 33.86 -59.05 -21.99
N ASN A 39 32.89 -58.13 -22.06
CA ASN A 39 31.47 -58.32 -22.39
C ASN A 39 30.65 -59.49 -21.77
N LYS A 40 29.60 -59.11 -21.02
CA LYS A 40 28.20 -59.36 -21.45
C LYS A 40 27.14 -58.51 -20.71
N THR A 41 26.58 -57.55 -21.45
CA THR A 41 25.16 -57.09 -21.47
C THR A 41 24.26 -57.27 -20.23
N ALA A 42 23.76 -56.14 -19.72
CA ALA A 42 22.40 -56.00 -19.19
C ALA A 42 21.84 -54.60 -19.54
N SER A 43 20.52 -54.54 -19.73
CA SER A 43 19.65 -53.38 -20.04
C SER A 43 20.15 -51.95 -19.77
N ALA A 44 20.02 -51.07 -20.76
CA ALA A 44 20.09 -49.61 -20.61
C ALA A 44 18.67 -49.00 -20.72
N GLU A 45 18.00 -48.75 -19.59
CA GLU A 45 16.59 -48.32 -19.59
C GLU A 45 16.17 -47.48 -18.35
N ASP A 46 17.04 -46.58 -17.83
CA ASP A 46 16.67 -45.70 -16.69
C ASP A 46 17.20 -44.24 -16.77
N ASP A 47 18.06 -43.89 -17.74
CA ASP A 47 18.70 -42.55 -17.80
C ASP A 47 17.77 -41.36 -18.12
N LYS A 48 16.50 -41.61 -18.50
CA LYS A 48 15.59 -40.54 -18.95
C LYS A 48 14.99 -39.74 -17.79
N GLY A 49 14.53 -40.42 -16.73
CA GLY A 49 13.86 -39.76 -15.60
C GLY A 49 14.77 -38.83 -14.80
N LEU A 50 16.05 -39.21 -14.64
CA LEU A 50 17.02 -38.41 -13.89
C LEU A 50 17.36 -37.09 -14.60
N LEU A 51 17.50 -37.13 -15.93
CA LEU A 51 17.77 -35.93 -16.74
C LEU A 51 16.57 -34.98 -16.77
N GLU A 52 15.36 -35.50 -16.92
CA GLU A 52 14.12 -34.70 -16.91
C GLU A 52 13.91 -34.01 -15.54
N TRP A 53 14.14 -34.74 -14.45
CA TRP A 53 14.14 -34.19 -13.08
C TRP A 53 15.23 -33.12 -12.86
N LEU A 54 16.43 -33.31 -13.38
CA LEU A 54 17.51 -32.30 -13.31
C LEU A 54 17.16 -31.02 -14.07
N TYR A 55 16.44 -31.10 -15.19
CA TYR A 55 15.95 -29.93 -15.91
C TYR A 55 14.85 -29.18 -15.13
N ASP A 56 13.94 -29.86 -14.44
CA ASP A 56 12.91 -29.20 -13.61
C ASP A 56 13.48 -28.57 -12.32
N VAL A 57 14.55 -29.14 -11.75
CA VAL A 57 15.17 -28.67 -10.50
C VAL A 57 16.23 -27.58 -10.73
N VAL A 58 16.96 -27.61 -11.85
CA VAL A 58 18.13 -26.74 -12.10
C VAL A 58 17.96 -25.86 -13.36
N GLY A 59 16.97 -26.15 -14.21
CA GLY A 59 16.72 -25.38 -15.42
C GLY A 59 16.21 -23.95 -15.13
N PRO A 60 16.49 -22.98 -16.02
CA PRO A 60 15.93 -21.64 -15.92
C PRO A 60 14.41 -21.74 -16.14
N LYS A 61 13.65 -21.61 -15.04
CA LYS A 61 12.19 -21.65 -15.04
C LYS A 61 11.64 -20.73 -16.16
N PRO A 62 10.78 -21.22 -17.07
CA PRO A 62 10.29 -20.42 -18.19
C PRO A 62 9.74 -19.08 -17.69
N PRO A 63 10.08 -17.94 -18.33
CA PRO A 63 9.61 -16.65 -17.88
C PRO A 63 8.08 -16.65 -17.90
N THR A 64 7.46 -16.47 -16.73
CA THR A 64 6.01 -16.48 -16.58
C THR A 64 5.42 -15.45 -17.53
N VAL A 65 4.74 -15.93 -18.59
CA VAL A 65 4.05 -15.05 -19.54
C VAL A 65 2.84 -14.49 -18.80
N VAL A 66 3.03 -13.31 -18.19
CA VAL A 66 1.95 -12.51 -17.64
C VAL A 66 1.07 -12.09 -18.81
N GLN A 67 0.00 -12.86 -19.05
CA GLN A 67 -1.00 -12.49 -20.03
C GLN A 67 -1.60 -11.13 -19.60
N PRO A 68 -1.80 -10.17 -20.52
CA PRO A 68 -2.52 -8.96 -20.21
C PRO A 68 -3.89 -9.31 -19.64
N SER A 69 -4.23 -8.78 -18.47
CA SER A 69 -5.55 -9.02 -17.88
C SER A 69 -6.61 -8.52 -18.87
N GLN A 70 -7.56 -9.40 -19.19
CA GLN A 70 -8.56 -9.11 -20.21
C GLN A 70 -9.60 -8.13 -19.65
N PRO A 71 -10.02 -7.11 -20.40
CA PRO A 71 -11.10 -6.22 -19.97
C PRO A 71 -12.38 -6.99 -19.64
N VAL A 72 -12.99 -6.70 -18.49
CA VAL A 72 -14.26 -7.31 -18.09
C VAL A 72 -15.40 -6.61 -18.82
N ASP A 73 -16.31 -7.40 -19.41
CA ASP A 73 -17.55 -6.89 -20.01
C ASP A 73 -18.45 -6.30 -18.91
N PRO A 74 -18.76 -4.98 -18.94
CA PRO A 74 -19.63 -4.35 -17.94
C PRO A 74 -21.04 -4.95 -17.86
N ALA A 75 -21.53 -5.62 -18.91
CA ALA A 75 -22.81 -6.32 -18.88
C ALA A 75 -22.81 -7.55 -17.96
N THR A 76 -21.63 -8.10 -17.63
CA THR A 76 -21.48 -9.24 -16.69
C THR A 76 -21.38 -8.80 -15.23
N CYS A 77 -21.21 -7.51 -14.96
CA CYS A 77 -20.94 -7.01 -13.62
C CYS A 77 -22.18 -7.00 -12.71
N PRO A 78 -22.05 -7.41 -11.42
CA PRO A 78 -23.12 -7.28 -10.44
C PRO A 78 -23.56 -5.81 -10.29
N LYS A 79 -24.88 -5.57 -10.26
CA LYS A 79 -25.41 -4.22 -10.04
C LYS A 79 -25.18 -3.77 -8.61
N CYS A 80 -24.52 -2.63 -8.46
CA CYS A 80 -24.18 -1.99 -7.19
C CYS A 80 -24.23 -0.45 -7.35
N THR A 81 -23.85 0.29 -6.31
CA THR A 81 -23.77 1.76 -6.36
C THR A 81 -22.66 2.26 -5.45
N CYS A 82 -21.75 3.04 -5.99
CA CYS A 82 -20.65 3.65 -5.25
C CYS A 82 -21.10 4.79 -4.29
N GLY A 83 -20.23 5.16 -3.35
CA GLY A 83 -20.31 6.41 -2.59
C GLY A 83 -21.43 6.53 -1.55
N LEU A 84 -22.21 5.47 -1.30
CA LEU A 84 -23.28 5.48 -0.31
C LEU A 84 -22.79 5.01 1.07
N VAL A 85 -22.87 5.87 2.08
CA VAL A 85 -22.62 5.50 3.49
C VAL A 85 -23.68 4.55 4.04
N ASN A 86 -23.32 3.74 5.03
CA ASN A 86 -24.30 2.94 5.77
C ASN A 86 -25.03 3.81 6.81
N LYS A 87 -26.36 3.72 6.83
CA LYS A 87 -27.21 4.56 7.70
C LYS A 87 -27.12 4.13 9.17
N GLN A 88 -26.54 4.99 9.98
CA GLN A 88 -26.59 4.98 11.45
C GLN A 88 -26.86 6.43 11.94
N ASN A 89 -27.15 6.62 13.23
CA ASN A 89 -27.58 7.91 13.78
C ASN A 89 -26.43 8.93 13.88
N ARG A 90 -26.32 9.84 12.91
CA ARG A 90 -25.22 10.82 12.77
C ARG A 90 -24.91 11.61 14.05
N ILE A 91 -23.68 11.43 14.55
CA ILE A 91 -22.98 12.37 15.44
C ILE A 91 -22.04 13.23 14.57
N VAL A 92 -21.70 14.46 14.99
CA VAL A 92 -20.85 15.38 14.21
C VAL A 92 -19.85 16.07 15.13
N GLY A 93 -18.58 16.15 14.73
CA GLY A 93 -17.61 17.00 15.43
C GLY A 93 -16.17 16.97 14.95
N GLY A 94 -15.74 15.92 14.24
CA GLY A 94 -14.34 15.51 14.25
C GLY A 94 -14.14 14.55 15.42
N VAL A 95 -14.64 13.33 15.23
CA VAL A 95 -14.95 12.34 16.27
C VAL A 95 -14.87 10.94 15.69
N GLU A 96 -15.00 9.93 16.56
CA GLU A 96 -15.20 8.55 16.16
C GLU A 96 -16.43 8.40 15.25
N THR A 97 -16.25 7.65 14.16
CA THR A 97 -17.32 7.30 13.22
C THR A 97 -18.24 6.23 13.79
N GLN A 98 -19.28 5.83 13.04
CA GLN A 98 -20.09 4.68 13.43
C GLN A 98 -19.56 3.43 12.72
N VAL A 99 -19.62 2.28 13.40
CA VAL A 99 -19.18 0.98 12.86
C VAL A 99 -19.76 0.78 11.45
N ASN A 100 -18.89 0.52 10.48
CA ASN A 100 -19.20 0.36 9.05
C ASN A 100 -19.82 1.58 8.34
N HIS A 101 -19.81 2.80 8.90
CA HIS A 101 -20.42 3.99 8.27
C HIS A 101 -19.84 4.29 6.88
N TYR A 102 -18.51 4.17 6.74
CA TYR A 102 -17.75 4.37 5.51
C TYR A 102 -17.24 3.02 4.95
N PRO A 103 -18.07 2.21 4.26
CA PRO A 103 -17.75 0.81 3.95
C PRO A 103 -16.59 0.61 2.96
N TRP A 104 -16.21 1.64 2.22
CA TRP A 104 -15.04 1.63 1.34
C TRP A 104 -13.70 1.71 2.08
N MET A 105 -13.71 2.02 3.39
CA MET A 105 -12.50 2.13 4.18
C MET A 105 -11.78 0.79 4.29
N ALA A 106 -10.48 0.84 4.04
CA ALA A 106 -9.61 -0.31 4.06
C ALA A 106 -8.37 -0.02 4.90
N LEU A 107 -8.11 -0.89 5.86
CA LEU A 107 -6.92 -0.85 6.70
C LEU A 107 -5.82 -1.69 6.06
N MET A 108 -4.65 -1.11 5.82
CA MET A 108 -3.50 -1.82 5.26
C MET A 108 -2.59 -2.35 6.37
N LEU A 109 -2.40 -3.67 6.37
CA LEU A 109 -1.47 -4.38 7.24
C LEU A 109 -0.23 -4.80 6.44
N TYR A 110 0.96 -4.56 6.97
CA TYR A 110 2.21 -5.16 6.49
C TYR A 110 2.80 -6.04 7.59
N ARG A 111 2.94 -7.35 7.33
CA ARG A 111 3.37 -8.34 8.35
C ARG A 111 2.54 -8.28 9.64
N GLY A 112 1.23 -8.02 9.52
CA GLY A 112 0.29 -7.89 10.63
C GLY A 112 0.32 -6.56 11.37
N GLN A 113 1.11 -5.57 10.92
CA GLN A 113 1.17 -4.23 11.51
C GLN A 113 0.45 -3.20 10.64
N PHE A 114 -0.42 -2.39 11.24
CA PHE A 114 -1.07 -1.26 10.57
C PHE A 114 -0.05 -0.17 10.21
N TYR A 115 -0.20 0.42 9.03
CA TYR A 115 0.72 1.49 8.57
C TYR A 115 0.12 2.50 7.58
N CYS A 116 -0.92 2.15 6.83
CA CYS A 116 -1.61 3.03 5.87
C CYS A 116 -3.11 2.68 5.77
N GLY A 117 -3.89 3.62 5.27
CA GLY A 117 -5.24 3.40 4.74
C GLY A 117 -5.27 3.20 3.22
N ALA A 118 -6.40 2.70 2.73
CA ALA A 118 -6.77 2.67 1.32
C ALA A 118 -8.29 2.86 1.18
N SER A 119 -8.79 2.93 -0.06
CA SER A 119 -10.23 2.97 -0.34
C SER A 119 -10.62 2.06 -1.50
N VAL A 120 -11.66 1.25 -1.29
CA VAL A 120 -12.22 0.37 -2.33
C VAL A 120 -12.90 1.20 -3.42
N ILE A 121 -12.49 1.02 -4.68
CA ILE A 121 -13.03 1.77 -5.84
C ILE A 121 -13.76 0.89 -6.86
N ASN A 122 -13.53 -0.43 -6.88
CA ASN A 122 -14.19 -1.41 -7.73
C ASN A 122 -14.03 -2.82 -7.13
N SER A 123 -14.47 -3.87 -7.83
CA SER A 123 -14.54 -5.24 -7.30
C SER A 123 -13.21 -5.89 -6.89
N ILE A 124 -12.05 -5.43 -7.39
CA ILE A 124 -10.74 -6.04 -7.09
C ILE A 124 -9.62 -5.03 -6.81
N TYR A 125 -9.88 -3.72 -6.95
CA TYR A 125 -8.89 -2.67 -6.72
C TYR A 125 -9.26 -1.70 -5.61
N LEU A 126 -8.23 -1.32 -4.86
CA LEU A 126 -8.24 -0.18 -3.95
C LEU A 126 -7.31 0.91 -4.43
N LEU A 127 -7.65 2.16 -4.13
CA LEU A 127 -6.78 3.33 -4.30
C LEU A 127 -6.05 3.63 -2.98
N THR A 128 -4.76 3.97 -3.06
CA THR A 128 -3.92 4.39 -1.92
C THR A 128 -2.80 5.33 -2.41
N ALA A 129 -1.91 5.76 -1.52
CA ALA A 129 -0.72 6.54 -1.85
C ALA A 129 0.42 5.64 -2.38
N ALA A 130 1.26 6.16 -3.27
CA ALA A 130 2.40 5.40 -3.79
C ALA A 130 3.44 5.11 -2.69
N HIS A 131 3.60 5.99 -1.70
CA HIS A 131 4.50 5.76 -0.57
C HIS A 131 4.09 4.54 0.28
N CYS A 132 2.80 4.20 0.34
CA CYS A 132 2.27 3.03 1.06
C CYS A 132 2.57 1.68 0.37
N VAL A 133 3.02 1.68 -0.89
CA VAL A 133 3.38 0.45 -1.63
C VAL A 133 4.84 0.45 -2.13
N ASN A 134 5.47 1.62 -2.20
CA ASN A 134 6.81 1.77 -2.76
C ASN A 134 7.89 1.06 -1.91
N ARG A 135 8.44 -0.04 -2.45
CA ARG A 135 9.42 -0.95 -1.80
C ARG A 135 8.83 -1.90 -0.76
N PHE A 136 7.50 -1.99 -0.65
CA PHE A 136 6.82 -3.06 0.07
C PHE A 136 6.71 -4.31 -0.84
N ASN A 137 6.57 -5.49 -0.23
CA ASN A 137 6.30 -6.73 -0.97
C ASN A 137 4.82 -7.11 -0.81
N PRO A 138 4.02 -7.21 -1.90
CA PRO A 138 2.63 -7.66 -1.87
C PRO A 138 2.37 -8.94 -1.07
N SER A 139 3.32 -9.89 -1.04
CA SER A 139 3.14 -11.16 -0.32
C SER A 139 3.05 -11.02 1.21
N HIS A 140 3.46 -9.89 1.77
CA HIS A 140 3.33 -9.58 3.20
C HIS A 140 2.20 -8.57 3.50
N MET A 141 1.47 -8.13 2.47
CA MET A 141 0.37 -7.16 2.61
C MET A 141 -0.97 -7.88 2.77
N VAL A 142 -1.75 -7.44 3.76
CA VAL A 142 -3.15 -7.84 3.95
C VAL A 142 -4.01 -6.58 3.98
N ILE A 143 -5.15 -6.63 3.30
CA ILE A 143 -6.14 -5.57 3.27
C ILE A 143 -7.33 -6.00 4.11
N ARG A 144 -7.70 -5.20 5.11
CA ARG A 144 -8.83 -5.47 5.98
C ARG A 144 -9.96 -4.47 5.71
N LEU A 145 -11.13 -4.98 5.37
CA LEU A 145 -12.36 -4.20 5.12
C LEU A 145 -13.36 -4.42 6.25
N LEU A 146 -14.30 -3.48 6.40
CA LEU A 146 -15.33 -3.48 7.47
C LEU A 146 -14.73 -3.49 8.89
N GLU A 147 -13.51 -2.95 9.04
CA GLU A 147 -12.87 -2.67 10.31
C GLU A 147 -13.45 -1.41 10.96
N HIS A 148 -13.49 -1.34 12.30
CA HIS A 148 -13.77 -0.10 13.03
C HIS A 148 -12.84 0.05 14.24
N ASP A 149 -13.05 -0.64 15.37
CA ASP A 149 -12.07 -0.77 16.46
C ASP A 149 -11.11 -1.92 16.22
N ARG A 150 -9.85 -1.58 16.01
CA ARG A 150 -8.73 -2.50 15.78
C ARG A 150 -8.41 -3.44 16.95
N ASN A 151 -9.01 -3.25 18.13
CA ASN A 151 -8.95 -4.18 19.27
C ASN A 151 -10.18 -5.10 19.40
N SER A 152 -11.24 -4.81 18.64
CA SER A 152 -12.48 -5.57 18.63
C SER A 152 -12.40 -6.72 17.63
N THR A 153 -13.22 -7.75 17.86
CA THR A 153 -13.35 -8.91 16.95
C THR A 153 -14.80 -9.35 16.78
N THR A 154 -15.76 -8.58 17.30
CA THR A 154 -17.18 -8.98 17.44
C THR A 154 -18.18 -7.91 17.02
N GLU A 155 -17.74 -6.67 16.76
CA GLU A 155 -18.63 -5.56 16.36
C GLU A 155 -18.94 -5.51 14.86
N SER A 156 -18.09 -6.13 14.03
CA SER A 156 -18.21 -6.10 12.57
C SER A 156 -17.77 -7.42 11.93
N GLU A 157 -18.35 -7.71 10.76
CA GLU A 157 -17.96 -8.85 9.92
C GLU A 157 -16.71 -8.48 9.11
N ILE A 158 -15.56 -8.41 9.78
CA ILE A 158 -14.26 -8.09 9.20
C ILE A 158 -13.95 -9.02 8.01
N GLN A 159 -13.51 -8.44 6.89
CA GLN A 159 -13.11 -9.18 5.69
C GLN A 159 -11.63 -8.94 5.37
N GLU A 160 -10.80 -9.99 5.38
CA GLU A 160 -9.38 -9.89 5.03
C GLU A 160 -9.09 -10.45 3.63
N TYR A 161 -8.39 -9.64 2.83
CA TYR A 161 -8.00 -9.95 1.46
C TYR A 161 -6.48 -9.94 1.30
N LYS A 162 -5.97 -10.87 0.50
CA LYS A 162 -4.55 -10.93 0.11
C LYS A 162 -4.32 -10.07 -1.13
N VAL A 163 -3.19 -9.37 -1.16
CA VAL A 163 -2.77 -8.59 -2.34
C VAL A 163 -2.20 -9.51 -3.41
N GLU A 164 -2.61 -9.29 -4.66
CA GLU A 164 -2.02 -9.87 -5.87
C GLU A 164 -0.77 -9.08 -6.28
N ASP A 165 -0.95 -7.78 -6.54
CA ASP A 165 0.08 -6.85 -7.00
C ASP A 165 -0.23 -5.40 -6.56
N THR A 166 0.73 -4.49 -6.68
CA THR A 166 0.61 -3.07 -6.36
C THR A 166 1.12 -2.18 -7.50
N ILE A 167 0.21 -1.46 -8.15
CA ILE A 167 0.50 -0.62 -9.31
C ILE A 167 0.64 0.83 -8.87
N LYS A 168 1.88 1.27 -8.58
CA LYS A 168 2.17 2.69 -8.29
C LYS A 168 2.32 3.49 -9.58
N HIS A 169 1.92 4.77 -9.56
CA HIS A 169 2.09 5.65 -10.72
C HIS A 169 3.58 5.78 -11.10
N SER A 170 3.92 5.58 -12.37
CA SER A 170 5.33 5.51 -12.83
C SER A 170 6.11 6.79 -12.61
N GLY A 171 5.44 7.95 -12.65
CA GLY A 171 6.01 9.26 -12.33
C GLY A 171 6.12 9.58 -10.84
N TYR A 172 5.91 8.62 -9.92
CA TYR A 172 6.03 8.86 -8.48
C TYR A 172 7.44 9.28 -8.06
N SER A 173 7.54 10.37 -7.31
CA SER A 173 8.79 10.96 -6.84
C SER A 173 8.90 10.94 -5.32
N THR A 174 9.83 10.17 -4.78
CA THR A 174 10.16 10.14 -3.34
C THR A 174 10.88 11.41 -2.85
N LEU A 175 11.18 12.37 -3.72
CA LEU A 175 11.85 13.63 -3.37
C LEU A 175 10.86 14.76 -3.04
N ASN A 176 9.63 14.69 -3.57
CA ASN A 176 8.63 15.75 -3.42
C ASN A 176 7.18 15.25 -3.40
N TYR A 177 6.95 13.92 -3.30
CA TYR A 177 5.64 13.27 -3.30
C TYR A 177 4.74 13.63 -4.49
N ASN A 178 5.33 14.06 -5.61
CA ASN A 178 4.57 14.25 -6.84
C ASN A 178 4.16 12.89 -7.43
N ASN A 179 2.91 12.79 -7.90
CA ASN A 179 2.28 11.54 -8.34
C ASN A 179 2.26 10.43 -7.28
N ASP A 180 2.05 10.80 -6.01
CA ASP A 180 1.96 9.86 -4.89
C ASP A 180 0.59 9.14 -4.86
N ILE A 181 0.36 8.27 -5.83
CA ILE A 181 -0.88 7.49 -5.99
C ILE A 181 -0.57 6.08 -6.50
N ALA A 182 -1.28 5.10 -5.96
CA ALA A 182 -1.16 3.69 -6.33
C ALA A 182 -2.51 2.96 -6.28
N LEU A 183 -2.56 1.85 -6.99
CA LEU A 183 -3.61 0.85 -6.92
C LEU A 183 -3.09 -0.40 -6.21
N ILE A 184 -3.94 -1.04 -5.43
CA ILE A 184 -3.70 -2.37 -4.85
C ILE A 184 -4.66 -3.33 -5.53
N LYS A 185 -4.16 -4.39 -6.18
CA LYS A 185 -4.99 -5.47 -6.73
C LYS A 185 -5.15 -6.56 -5.68
N LEU A 186 -6.38 -7.01 -5.44
CA LEU A 186 -6.69 -8.15 -4.59
C LEU A 186 -6.68 -9.46 -5.38
N LYS A 187 -6.33 -10.57 -4.73
CA LYS A 187 -6.40 -11.92 -5.31
C LYS A 187 -7.82 -12.44 -5.49
N ASP A 188 -8.73 -11.97 -4.64
CA ASP A 188 -10.11 -12.43 -4.52
C ASP A 188 -11.06 -11.22 -4.64
N PRO A 189 -12.16 -11.32 -5.39
CA PRO A 189 -13.07 -10.20 -5.61
C PRO A 189 -13.94 -9.88 -4.38
N ILE A 190 -14.09 -8.59 -4.12
CA ILE A 190 -15.01 -8.03 -3.12
C ILE A 190 -16.45 -8.25 -3.58
N LYS A 191 -17.27 -8.81 -2.69
CA LYS A 191 -18.71 -8.97 -2.90
C LYS A 191 -19.44 -7.76 -2.36
N PHE A 192 -19.93 -6.89 -3.24
CA PHE A 192 -20.75 -5.73 -2.87
C PHE A 192 -22.17 -6.18 -2.44
N GLN A 193 -22.26 -6.63 -1.19
CA GLN A 193 -23.46 -7.19 -0.56
C GLN A 193 -23.61 -6.60 0.85
N GLY A 194 -24.86 -6.46 1.31
CA GLY A 194 -25.19 -5.91 2.64
C GLY A 194 -24.67 -4.47 2.83
N THR A 195 -23.68 -4.33 3.69
CA THR A 195 -23.00 -3.06 4.04
C THR A 195 -21.88 -2.68 3.06
N MET A 196 -21.29 -3.63 2.34
CA MET A 196 -20.05 -3.41 1.57
C MET A 196 -20.29 -2.68 0.24
N ARG A 197 -19.63 -1.54 0.03
CA ARG A 197 -19.76 -0.65 -1.15
C ARG A 197 -18.44 0.09 -1.43
N PRO A 198 -18.09 0.39 -2.70
CA PRO A 198 -16.92 1.22 -3.01
C PRO A 198 -17.25 2.72 -2.86
N VAL A 199 -16.23 3.57 -2.84
CA VAL A 199 -16.38 5.03 -2.97
C VAL A 199 -16.47 5.40 -4.46
N CYS A 200 -17.22 6.45 -4.82
CA CYS A 200 -17.26 6.89 -6.21
C CYS A 200 -15.94 7.56 -6.62
N LEU A 201 -15.47 7.32 -7.84
CA LEU A 201 -14.43 8.15 -8.44
C LEU A 201 -15.01 9.54 -8.77
N PRO A 202 -14.24 10.63 -8.55
CA PRO A 202 -14.69 12.00 -8.78
C PRO A 202 -14.80 12.36 -10.26
N GLU A 203 -15.56 13.42 -10.57
CA GLU A 203 -15.68 13.97 -11.92
C GLU A 203 -14.35 14.52 -12.46
N ALA A 204 -14.06 14.24 -13.73
CA ALA A 204 -12.86 14.69 -14.43
C ALA A 204 -12.83 16.22 -14.60
N GLY A 205 -11.71 16.86 -14.26
CA GLY A 205 -11.52 18.30 -14.46
C GLY A 205 -12.29 19.22 -13.49
N LYS A 206 -13.30 18.71 -12.78
CA LYS A 206 -14.04 19.44 -11.74
C LYS A 206 -13.11 20.01 -10.67
N THR A 207 -13.40 21.24 -10.22
CA THR A 207 -12.78 21.81 -9.03
C THR A 207 -13.60 21.50 -7.78
N PHE A 208 -12.90 21.22 -6.68
CA PHE A 208 -13.47 21.01 -5.35
C PHE A 208 -12.98 22.07 -4.35
N ALA A 209 -12.29 23.13 -4.81
CA ALA A 209 -11.89 24.23 -3.93
C ALA A 209 -13.13 24.99 -3.43
N GLY A 210 -13.21 25.21 -2.12
CA GLY A 210 -14.39 25.71 -1.42
C GLY A 210 -15.34 24.62 -0.91
N SER A 211 -15.22 23.38 -1.40
CA SER A 211 -15.99 22.24 -0.87
C SER A 211 -15.48 21.82 0.52
N LYS A 212 -16.38 21.25 1.33
CA LYS A 212 -15.99 20.53 2.55
C LYS A 212 -15.54 19.13 2.17
N GLY A 213 -14.26 18.85 2.39
CA GLY A 213 -13.74 17.49 2.35
C GLY A 213 -13.91 16.82 3.72
N ILE A 214 -14.08 15.51 3.70
CA ILE A 214 -14.07 14.64 4.88
C ILE A 214 -12.88 13.71 4.70
N VAL A 215 -12.00 13.65 5.69
CA VAL A 215 -10.93 12.64 5.79
C VAL A 215 -11.37 11.59 6.79
N THR A 216 -11.09 10.32 6.50
CA THR A 216 -11.42 9.19 7.37
C THR A 216 -10.23 8.25 7.50
N GLY A 217 -9.97 7.75 8.70
CA GLY A 217 -8.81 6.89 8.96
C GLY A 217 -8.56 6.54 10.43
N TRP A 218 -7.46 5.82 10.66
CA TRP A 218 -6.99 5.37 11.97
C TRP A 218 -5.68 6.07 12.38
N GLY A 219 -5.38 7.23 11.79
CA GLY A 219 -4.20 8.02 12.11
C GLY A 219 -4.16 8.53 13.54
N ALA A 220 -3.06 9.17 13.90
CA ALA A 220 -2.88 9.79 15.20
C ALA A 220 -3.82 10.99 15.38
N ILE A 221 -4.59 11.03 16.47
CA ILE A 221 -5.56 12.11 16.73
C ILE A 221 -4.86 13.45 17.06
N MET A 222 -3.56 13.41 17.34
CA MET A 222 -2.69 14.56 17.61
C MET A 222 -1.30 14.31 16.99
N GLU A 223 -0.57 15.38 16.64
CA GLU A 223 0.80 15.27 16.14
C GLU A 223 1.72 14.52 17.14
N SER A 224 2.47 13.54 16.66
CA SER A 224 3.28 12.62 17.50
C SER A 224 2.48 11.78 18.52
N GLY A 225 1.15 11.73 18.40
CA GLY A 225 0.29 10.87 19.21
C GLY A 225 0.28 9.40 18.74
N SER A 226 -0.42 8.54 19.48
CA SER A 226 -0.73 7.18 19.05
C SER A 226 -1.80 7.19 17.95
N VAL A 227 -1.65 6.32 16.95
CA VAL A 227 -2.69 5.96 15.99
C VAL A 227 -4.00 5.57 16.68
N SER A 228 -5.14 6.00 16.13
CA SER A 228 -6.45 5.68 16.67
C SER A 228 -6.76 4.18 16.61
N GLN A 229 -7.51 3.69 17.60
CA GLN A 229 -8.02 2.33 17.62
C GLN A 229 -9.29 2.22 16.78
N THR A 230 -10.23 3.13 16.99
CA THR A 230 -11.50 3.26 16.27
C THR A 230 -11.37 4.19 15.07
N LEU A 231 -12.13 3.94 13.99
CA LEU A 231 -12.13 4.76 12.77
C LEU A 231 -12.65 6.17 13.06
N GLN A 232 -11.84 7.18 12.77
CA GLN A 232 -12.15 8.61 12.98
C GLN A 232 -12.57 9.30 11.68
N GLU A 233 -13.30 10.40 11.80
CA GLU A 233 -13.52 11.36 10.71
C GLU A 233 -13.07 12.78 11.10
N VAL A 234 -12.64 13.57 10.11
CA VAL A 234 -12.44 15.01 10.27
C VAL A 234 -12.88 15.78 9.03
N ILE A 235 -13.65 16.84 9.23
CA ILE A 235 -14.14 17.72 8.17
C ILE A 235 -13.18 18.90 8.02
N VAL A 236 -12.68 19.13 6.80
CA VAL A 236 -11.71 20.19 6.46
C VAL A 236 -12.12 20.92 5.18
N PRO A 237 -11.89 22.23 5.05
CA PRO A 237 -12.13 22.96 3.80
C PRO A 237 -11.05 22.61 2.78
N ILE A 238 -11.45 22.31 1.54
CA ILE A 238 -10.53 22.15 0.42
C ILE A 238 -10.17 23.53 -0.13
N ILE A 239 -8.89 23.87 -0.18
CA ILE A 239 -8.41 25.17 -0.65
C ILE A 239 -7.92 25.11 -2.10
N SER A 240 -7.76 26.28 -2.73
CA SER A 240 -7.19 26.34 -4.08
C SER A 240 -5.68 26.07 -4.08
N ASN A 241 -5.13 25.50 -5.16
CA ASN A 241 -3.67 25.35 -5.27
C ASN A 241 -2.95 26.71 -5.31
N ALA A 242 -3.60 27.78 -5.78
CA ALA A 242 -3.05 29.14 -5.72
C ALA A 242 -2.90 29.62 -4.26
N GLU A 243 -3.94 29.40 -3.44
CA GLU A 243 -3.90 29.70 -2.01
C GLU A 243 -2.86 28.84 -1.28
N CYS A 244 -2.86 27.52 -1.49
CA CYS A 244 -1.89 26.61 -0.87
C CYS A 244 -0.42 26.96 -1.20
N ARG A 245 -0.16 27.48 -2.41
CA ARG A 245 1.16 28.01 -2.85
C ARG A 245 1.53 29.36 -2.24
N SER A 246 0.58 30.06 -1.62
CA SER A 246 0.76 31.36 -0.93
C SER A 246 0.85 31.24 0.58
N MET A 247 0.66 30.04 1.13
CA MET A 247 0.82 29.70 2.53
C MET A 247 2.28 29.29 2.83
N ASN A 248 2.56 28.63 3.96
CA ASN A 248 3.92 28.44 4.45
C ASN A 248 4.75 27.41 3.63
N TYR A 249 4.12 26.64 2.74
CA TYR A 249 4.82 25.72 1.85
C TYR A 249 5.64 26.45 0.79
N PRO A 250 6.88 26.01 0.48
CA PRO A 250 7.61 26.48 -0.68
C PRO A 250 6.79 26.27 -1.96
N SER A 251 6.44 27.36 -2.67
CA SER A 251 5.42 27.35 -3.73
C SER A 251 5.66 26.35 -4.88
N ARG A 252 6.92 25.95 -5.11
CA ARG A 252 7.32 24.92 -6.10
C ARG A 252 7.04 23.48 -5.65
N ARG A 253 6.71 23.23 -4.37
CA ARG A 253 6.45 21.89 -3.81
C ARG A 253 5.00 21.43 -4.08
N ILE A 254 4.05 22.37 -4.15
CA ILE A 254 2.64 22.09 -4.44
C ILE A 254 2.42 22.02 -5.96
N THR A 255 2.24 20.82 -6.52
CA THR A 255 2.03 20.61 -7.97
C THR A 255 0.53 20.61 -8.34
N ASP A 256 0.20 20.73 -9.63
CA ASP A 256 -1.21 20.64 -10.08
C ASP A 256 -1.77 19.21 -10.04
N ASN A 257 -0.92 18.23 -9.68
CA ASN A 257 -1.29 16.85 -9.41
C ASN A 257 -1.57 16.63 -7.90
N MET A 258 -1.45 17.68 -7.08
CA MET A 258 -1.83 17.74 -5.67
C MET A 258 -3.07 18.61 -5.45
N LEU A 259 -3.70 18.42 -4.30
CA LEU A 259 -4.81 19.18 -3.73
C LEU A 259 -4.50 19.42 -2.25
N CYS A 260 -4.85 20.57 -1.69
CA CYS A 260 -4.65 20.86 -0.27
C CYS A 260 -5.99 21.02 0.44
N ALA A 261 -6.08 20.54 1.69
CA ALA A 261 -7.26 20.73 2.53
C ALA A 261 -6.85 20.90 3.99
N GLY A 262 -7.52 21.80 4.71
CA GLY A 262 -7.17 22.17 6.08
C GLY A 262 -7.51 23.64 6.38
N TYR A 263 -7.68 23.96 7.66
CA TYR A 263 -7.96 25.32 8.10
C TYR A 263 -6.68 26.17 8.09
N LYS A 264 -6.81 27.47 7.82
CA LYS A 264 -5.66 28.39 7.70
C LYS A 264 -4.96 28.58 9.04
N GLU A 265 -5.76 28.54 10.09
CA GLU A 265 -5.47 28.64 11.51
C GLU A 265 -4.97 27.31 12.10
N GLY A 266 -5.03 26.21 11.34
CA GLY A 266 -4.70 24.86 11.82
C GLY A 266 -5.81 24.22 12.65
N GLY A 267 -5.44 23.35 13.59
CA GLY A 267 -6.33 22.72 14.57
C GLY A 267 -7.16 21.51 14.09
N LYS A 268 -7.35 21.32 12.77
CA LYS A 268 -7.92 20.09 12.17
C LYS A 268 -7.29 19.73 10.83
N ASP A 269 -6.81 18.49 10.71
CA ASP A 269 -6.18 17.90 9.53
C ASP A 269 -6.10 16.36 9.65
N SER A 270 -5.68 15.69 8.58
CA SER A 270 -5.11 14.34 8.57
C SER A 270 -3.79 14.25 9.34
N CYS A 271 -3.39 13.06 9.80
CA CYS A 271 -2.15 12.86 10.56
C CYS A 271 -1.47 11.50 10.31
N GLN A 272 -0.43 11.17 11.09
CA GLN A 272 0.38 9.96 10.90
C GLN A 272 -0.48 8.68 11.01
N GLY A 273 -0.56 7.91 9.92
CA GLY A 273 -1.37 6.69 9.81
C GLY A 273 -2.62 6.83 8.92
N ASP A 274 -3.07 8.06 8.62
CA ASP A 274 -4.11 8.30 7.61
C ASP A 274 -3.60 8.19 6.17
N SER A 275 -2.27 8.15 5.99
CA SER A 275 -1.55 7.92 4.72
C SER A 275 -2.25 6.93 3.80
N GLY A 276 -2.56 7.34 2.57
CA GLY A 276 -3.26 6.51 1.59
C GLY A 276 -4.78 6.40 1.78
N GLY A 277 -5.33 6.87 2.91
CA GLY A 277 -6.77 7.02 3.12
C GLY A 277 -7.40 8.10 2.25
N PRO A 278 -8.74 8.17 2.20
CA PRO A 278 -9.46 9.10 1.34
C PRO A 278 -9.56 10.50 1.94
N LEU A 279 -9.54 11.49 1.04
CA LEU A 279 -10.28 12.73 1.20
C LEU A 279 -11.48 12.64 0.26
N HIS A 280 -12.70 12.58 0.82
CA HIS A 280 -13.92 12.51 0.02
C HIS A 280 -14.89 13.66 0.28
N VAL A 281 -15.59 14.09 -0.76
CA VAL A 281 -16.65 15.11 -0.71
C VAL A 281 -17.99 14.42 -0.90
N GLU A 282 -18.97 14.76 -0.06
CA GLU A 282 -20.37 14.38 -0.26
C GLU A 282 -21.05 15.40 -1.19
N GLU A 283 -21.69 14.92 -2.25
CA GLU A 283 -22.61 15.70 -3.07
C GLU A 283 -23.91 14.92 -3.25
N ASN A 284 -25.05 15.50 -2.84
CA ASN A 284 -26.38 14.87 -2.92
C ASN A 284 -26.46 13.47 -2.27
N GLY A 285 -25.77 13.24 -1.14
CA GLY A 285 -25.70 11.95 -0.48
C GLY A 285 -24.76 10.92 -1.12
N VAL A 286 -23.94 11.32 -2.09
CA VAL A 286 -22.95 10.45 -2.77
C VAL A 286 -21.53 10.96 -2.50
N HIS A 287 -20.68 10.09 -1.94
CA HIS A 287 -19.30 10.39 -1.60
C HIS A 287 -18.34 10.09 -2.77
N GLN A 288 -17.56 11.10 -3.18
CA GLN A 288 -16.53 10.98 -4.22
C GLN A 288 -15.13 11.15 -3.63
N ILE A 289 -14.19 10.25 -3.94
CA ILE A 289 -12.79 10.32 -3.45
C ILE A 289 -11.97 11.36 -4.22
N VAL A 290 -12.13 12.63 -3.87
CA VAL A 290 -11.48 13.77 -4.54
C VAL A 290 -9.96 13.81 -4.36
N GLY A 291 -9.45 13.20 -3.28
CA GLY A 291 -8.02 13.07 -3.03
C GLY A 291 -7.64 11.87 -2.18
N VAL A 292 -6.33 11.64 -2.06
CA VAL A 292 -5.72 10.56 -1.26
C VAL A 292 -4.67 11.19 -0.33
N VAL A 293 -4.70 10.88 0.97
CA VAL A 293 -3.77 11.43 1.98
C VAL A 293 -2.32 11.11 1.59
N SER A 294 -1.46 12.14 1.47
CA SER A 294 -0.11 11.99 0.93
C SER A 294 0.98 12.55 1.86
N TRP A 295 0.96 13.84 2.22
CA TRP A 295 1.95 14.44 3.14
C TRP A 295 1.48 15.76 3.74
N GLY A 296 2.21 16.26 4.76
CA GLY A 296 2.08 17.59 5.35
C GLY A 296 3.37 17.99 6.07
N GLU A 297 3.40 19.15 6.73
CA GLU A 297 4.39 19.46 7.77
C GLU A 297 3.66 19.47 9.13
N GLY A 298 4.05 18.58 10.04
CA GLY A 298 3.32 18.31 11.28
C GLY A 298 1.94 17.69 11.05
N CYS A 299 1.01 17.91 11.98
CA CYS A 299 -0.43 17.68 11.78
C CYS A 299 -1.22 18.92 12.22
N ALA A 300 -2.09 19.43 11.36
CA ALA A 300 -2.96 20.56 11.67
C ALA A 300 -2.24 21.85 12.13
N GLN A 301 -1.01 22.08 11.66
CA GLN A 301 -0.24 23.28 11.97
C GLN A 301 -0.76 24.50 11.20
N ALA A 302 -0.79 25.66 11.85
CA ALA A 302 -1.25 26.90 11.22
C ALA A 302 -0.39 27.25 9.99
N GLY A 303 -1.05 27.51 8.85
CA GLY A 303 -0.39 27.77 7.58
C GLY A 303 0.17 26.54 6.84
N TYR A 304 0.02 25.32 7.36
CA TYR A 304 0.44 24.06 6.73
C TYR A 304 -0.73 23.05 6.63
N PRO A 305 -1.65 23.24 5.66
CA PRO A 305 -2.76 22.30 5.44
C PRO A 305 -2.26 20.99 4.83
N GLY A 306 -2.88 19.87 5.15
CA GLY A 306 -2.59 18.57 4.55
C GLY A 306 -2.61 18.60 3.02
N VAL A 307 -1.71 17.82 2.42
CA VAL A 307 -1.53 17.71 0.97
C VAL A 307 -1.87 16.30 0.52
N TYR A 308 -2.71 16.25 -0.52
CA TYR A 308 -3.38 15.05 -1.01
C TYR A 308 -3.08 14.87 -2.50
N SER A 309 -2.90 13.63 -2.96
CA SER A 309 -2.88 13.34 -4.40
C SER A 309 -4.26 13.62 -4.99
N ARG A 310 -4.33 14.47 -6.02
CA ARG A 310 -5.60 14.94 -6.62
C ARG A 310 -6.21 13.88 -7.55
N THR A 311 -7.08 13.02 -7.02
CA THR A 311 -7.61 11.83 -7.73
C THR A 311 -8.12 12.12 -9.14
N ASN A 312 -8.84 13.23 -9.35
CA ASN A 312 -9.42 13.52 -10.65
C ASN A 312 -8.42 13.90 -11.77
N ARG A 313 -7.12 13.99 -11.45
CA ARG A 313 -6.01 14.08 -12.42
C ARG A 313 -5.58 12.72 -12.96
N TYR A 314 -5.91 11.62 -12.26
CA TYR A 314 -5.42 10.28 -12.56
C TYR A 314 -6.48 9.34 -13.13
N LEU A 315 -7.72 9.79 -13.37
CA LEU A 315 -8.84 8.91 -13.78
C LEU A 315 -8.54 8.06 -15.02
N THR A 316 -7.81 8.60 -16.01
CA THR A 316 -7.36 7.85 -17.19
C THR A 316 -6.33 6.77 -16.83
N TRP A 317 -5.43 7.06 -15.89
CA TRP A 317 -4.47 6.08 -15.37
C TRP A 317 -5.16 5.02 -14.51
N ILE A 318 -6.10 5.41 -13.65
CA ILE A 318 -6.90 4.47 -12.85
C ILE A 318 -7.62 3.50 -13.78
N LYS A 319 -8.50 4.00 -14.67
CA LYS A 319 -9.30 3.16 -15.58
C LYS A 319 -8.44 2.18 -16.39
N ARG A 320 -7.30 2.63 -16.92
CA ARG A 320 -6.39 1.79 -17.72
C ARG A 320 -5.71 0.66 -16.93
N ASN A 321 -5.57 0.81 -15.62
CA ASN A 321 -4.97 -0.21 -14.74
C ASN A 321 -6.04 -1.01 -13.97
N THR A 322 -7.31 -0.87 -14.34
CA THR A 322 -8.46 -1.53 -13.71
C THR A 322 -9.51 -2.02 -14.72
N GLU A 323 -9.09 -2.26 -15.97
CA GLU A 323 -9.98 -2.72 -17.05
C GLU A 323 -10.53 -4.14 -16.77
N ASP A 324 -9.83 -4.94 -15.96
CA ASP A 324 -10.20 -6.28 -15.50
C ASP A 324 -11.12 -6.28 -14.25
N ALA A 325 -11.80 -5.17 -13.94
CA ALA A 325 -12.61 -5.01 -12.72
C ALA A 325 -14.03 -4.46 -12.94
N CYS A 326 -14.97 -4.93 -12.11
CA CYS A 326 -16.35 -4.45 -12.09
C CYS A 326 -16.53 -3.20 -11.23
N TYR A 327 -17.05 -2.13 -11.83
CA TYR A 327 -17.35 -0.86 -11.19
C TYR A 327 -18.79 -0.77 -10.67
N CYS A 328 -18.99 0.13 -9.70
CA CYS A 328 -20.27 0.61 -9.17
C CYS A 328 -20.38 2.13 -9.32
#